data_AF-A0A2V8AES0-F1
#
_entry.id   AF-A0A2V8AES0-F1
#
_cell.length_a   1.000
_cell.length_b   1.000
_cell.length_c   1.000
_cell.angle_alpha   90.00
_cell.angle_beta   90.00
_cell.angle_gamma   90.00
#
_symmetry.space_group_name_H-M   'P 1'
#
loop_
_entity.id
_entity.type
_entity.pdbx_description
1 polymer ?
#
loop_
_entity_poly.entity_id
_entity_poly.type
_entity_poly.pdbx_seq_one_letter_code
_entity_poly.pdbx_strand_id
1 'polypeptide(L)'
;MPSARKRDGRSPNRRGAARAPRDTEGGSRAGADTRVRPYLRAVRRSLYAAASLIVLFGILFLLRGRSAQADLHPIPGQNVLLITIDTLRADALSVYGGPASTPALDRLANEGVRFDFAHAHAVLTLPSHVSILTGEYPFQHGVRENSGYRVAPNARTAATLFKDAGYDTAAFVGAFPVHSRYGLNAGFDVYDDRFGETRAPTEFVMPERPATEVVRLARAWISSRGSRSPATSNQQPGRPWFMWVHVHTGRRRLSTPSTRRDRITAKWRRPTRRWRRFSTTSAAPAGRRSSS
;
A
#
# COMPACT_ATOMS: atom_id res chain seq x y z
N MET A 1 -104.42 -77.14 1.36
CA MET A 1 -104.87 -76.76 -0.01
C MET A 1 -104.17 -75.44 -0.36
N PRO A 2 -103.58 -75.25 -1.57
CA PRO A 2 -102.32 -75.88 -2.01
C PRO A 2 -101.25 -74.92 -2.61
N SER A 3 -100.04 -75.48 -2.86
CA SER A 3 -99.09 -75.23 -3.98
C SER A 3 -98.21 -73.95 -3.97
N ALA A 4 -96.92 -73.90 -4.37
CA ALA A 4 -96.18 -74.70 -5.37
C ALA A 4 -94.62 -74.62 -5.26
N ARG A 5 -93.97 -75.75 -5.63
CA ARG A 5 -92.66 -76.04 -6.33
C ARG A 5 -91.58 -74.94 -6.49
N LYS A 6 -90.25 -75.23 -6.51
CA LYS A 6 -89.52 -76.18 -7.40
C LYS A 6 -88.00 -76.31 -7.06
N ARG A 7 -87.47 -77.56 -7.03
CA ARG A 7 -86.18 -78.14 -7.54
C ARG A 7 -84.82 -77.46 -7.30
N ASP A 8 -83.66 -78.11 -7.30
CA ASP A 8 -83.11 -79.47 -7.01
C ASP A 8 -81.60 -79.33 -7.31
N GLY A 9 -80.70 -79.79 -6.44
CA GLY A 9 -79.26 -79.75 -6.66
C GLY A 9 -78.55 -80.94 -6.01
N ARG A 10 -77.99 -81.81 -6.86
CA ARG A 10 -77.45 -83.15 -6.61
C ARG A 10 -76.19 -83.20 -5.71
N SER A 11 -76.10 -84.29 -4.94
CA SER A 11 -74.96 -84.90 -4.25
C SER A 11 -74.21 -85.91 -5.17
N PRO A 12 -73.24 -86.77 -4.75
CA PRO A 12 -72.27 -86.78 -3.62
C PRO A 12 -70.83 -87.32 -3.96
N ASN A 13 -69.89 -87.16 -3.00
CA ASN A 13 -68.80 -88.08 -2.53
C ASN A 13 -67.57 -88.58 -3.35
N ARG A 14 -66.43 -88.61 -2.60
CA ARG A 14 -65.36 -89.65 -2.43
C ARG A 14 -63.99 -89.60 -3.17
N ARG A 15 -62.95 -89.54 -2.30
CA ARG A 15 -61.69 -90.35 -2.18
C ARG A 15 -60.60 -90.32 -3.28
N GLY A 16 -59.34 -90.19 -2.85
CA GLY A 16 -58.16 -90.74 -3.52
C GLY A 16 -56.83 -90.12 -3.10
N ALA A 17 -55.95 -90.89 -2.46
CA ALA A 17 -54.59 -90.53 -2.04
C ALA A 17 -53.54 -91.02 -3.06
N ALA A 18 -52.38 -90.36 -3.17
CA ALA A 18 -51.08 -90.99 -3.51
C ALA A 18 -49.87 -90.03 -3.35
N ARG A 19 -48.71 -90.65 -3.11
CA ARG A 19 -47.37 -90.20 -2.66
C ARG A 19 -46.50 -89.49 -3.72
N ALA A 20 -45.49 -88.75 -3.24
CA ALA A 20 -44.36 -88.10 -3.95
C ALA A 20 -43.32 -89.10 -4.53
N PRO A 21 -42.32 -88.70 -5.38
CA PRO A 21 -41.10 -88.04 -4.87
C PRO A 21 -40.27 -87.12 -5.83
N ARG A 22 -39.28 -86.41 -5.21
CA ARG A 22 -37.92 -85.98 -5.65
C ARG A 22 -37.67 -84.72 -6.51
N ASP A 23 -37.18 -83.69 -5.81
CA ASP A 23 -35.96 -82.87 -5.98
C ASP A 23 -35.22 -82.85 -7.33
N THR A 24 -35.16 -81.67 -7.96
CA THR A 24 -33.98 -81.11 -8.63
C THR A 24 -34.07 -79.58 -8.80
N GLU A 25 -32.91 -78.95 -8.63
CA GLU A 25 -32.44 -77.66 -9.21
C GLU A 25 -32.83 -76.30 -8.58
N GLY A 26 -31.78 -75.48 -8.33
CA GLY A 26 -31.85 -74.06 -8.72
C GLY A 26 -31.23 -72.98 -7.83
N GLY A 27 -29.93 -73.04 -7.51
CA GLY A 27 -29.03 -71.86 -7.44
C GLY A 27 -29.37 -70.69 -6.48
N SER A 28 -28.81 -70.72 -5.28
CA SER A 28 -28.75 -69.55 -4.38
C SER A 28 -27.75 -68.51 -4.87
N ARG A 29 -28.24 -67.30 -5.17
CA ARG A 29 -27.47 -66.10 -5.54
C ARG A 29 -26.69 -65.57 -4.33
N ALA A 30 -25.43 -65.98 -4.17
CA ALA A 30 -24.48 -65.36 -3.25
C ALA A 30 -23.24 -64.90 -4.03
N GLY A 31 -23.18 -63.62 -4.43
CA GLY A 31 -22.04 -63.16 -5.24
C GLY A 31 -21.90 -61.66 -5.54
N ALA A 32 -22.66 -60.76 -4.90
CA ALA A 32 -22.60 -59.33 -5.21
C ALA A 32 -22.07 -58.42 -4.09
N ASP A 33 -21.97 -58.89 -2.83
CA ASP A 33 -21.77 -57.99 -1.67
C ASP A 33 -20.29 -57.79 -1.23
N THR A 34 -19.33 -58.53 -1.81
CA THR A 34 -17.94 -58.54 -1.33
C THR A 34 -17.02 -57.46 -1.92
N ARG A 35 -17.43 -56.75 -2.99
CA ARG A 35 -16.58 -55.73 -3.66
C ARG A 35 -16.90 -54.28 -3.30
N VAL A 36 -18.05 -53.99 -2.69
CA VAL A 36 -18.53 -52.61 -2.45
C VAL A 36 -17.94 -52.01 -1.15
N ARG A 37 -17.69 -52.85 -0.14
CA ARG A 37 -17.19 -52.42 1.19
C ARG A 37 -15.81 -51.74 1.20
N PRO A 38 -14.78 -52.19 0.45
CA PRO A 38 -13.48 -51.51 0.44
C PRO A 38 -13.52 -50.17 -0.32
N TYR A 39 -14.33 -50.06 -1.38
CA TYR A 39 -14.51 -48.83 -2.14
C TYR A 39 -15.15 -47.72 -1.29
N LEU A 40 -16.21 -48.02 -0.54
CA LEU A 40 -16.85 -47.05 0.37
C LEU A 40 -15.91 -46.57 1.51
N ARG A 41 -14.99 -47.43 1.97
CA ARG A 41 -13.97 -47.06 2.96
C ARG A 41 -12.90 -46.14 2.38
N ALA A 42 -12.49 -46.37 1.13
CA ALA A 42 -11.55 -45.50 0.41
C ALA A 42 -12.17 -44.12 0.15
N VAL A 43 -13.43 -44.07 -0.32
CA VAL A 43 -14.17 -42.82 -0.54
C VAL A 43 -14.32 -42.04 0.78
N ARG A 44 -14.67 -42.70 1.89
CA ARG A 44 -14.72 -42.05 3.21
C ARG A 44 -13.38 -41.46 3.65
N ARG A 45 -12.27 -42.17 3.46
CA ARG A 45 -10.92 -41.66 3.79
C ARG A 45 -10.54 -40.44 2.95
N SER A 46 -10.88 -40.44 1.67
CA SER A 46 -10.66 -39.29 0.79
C SER A 46 -11.51 -38.09 1.19
N LEU A 47 -12.77 -38.30 1.62
CA LEU A 47 -13.62 -37.23 2.14
C LEU A 47 -13.09 -36.63 3.45
N TYR A 48 -12.62 -37.47 4.38
CA TYR A 48 -11.99 -36.98 5.61
C TYR A 48 -10.68 -36.23 5.34
N ALA A 49 -9.85 -36.70 4.40
CA ALA A 49 -8.62 -36.01 4.02
C ALA A 49 -8.91 -34.64 3.39
N ALA A 50 -9.93 -34.56 2.52
CA ALA A 50 -10.37 -33.29 1.93
C ALA A 50 -10.93 -32.33 2.99
N ALA A 51 -11.75 -32.83 3.93
CA ALA A 51 -12.26 -32.03 5.03
C ALA A 51 -11.13 -31.51 5.95
N SER A 52 -10.15 -32.35 6.27
CA SER A 52 -8.97 -31.95 7.06
C SER A 52 -8.12 -30.90 6.34
N LEU A 53 -7.97 -31.00 5.02
CA LEU A 53 -7.30 -29.98 4.21
C LEU A 53 -8.05 -28.65 4.21
N ILE A 54 -9.37 -28.67 4.13
CA ILE A 54 -10.22 -27.47 4.21
C ILE A 54 -10.11 -26.82 5.59
N VAL A 55 -10.15 -27.61 6.67
CA VAL A 55 -9.97 -27.13 8.04
C VAL A 55 -8.57 -26.54 8.22
N LEU A 56 -7.53 -27.21 7.72
CA LEU A 56 -6.16 -26.70 7.78
C LEU A 56 -6.00 -25.40 6.99
N PHE A 57 -6.58 -25.31 5.78
CA PHE A 57 -6.61 -24.06 5.01
C PHE A 57 -7.39 -22.96 5.72
N GLY A 58 -8.50 -23.29 6.37
CA GLY A 58 -9.28 -22.37 7.18
C GLY A 58 -8.50 -21.85 8.39
N ILE A 59 -7.79 -22.72 9.10
CA ILE A 59 -6.91 -22.36 10.22
C ILE A 59 -5.75 -21.50 9.72
N LEU A 60 -5.09 -21.89 8.63
CA LEU A 60 -4.01 -21.11 8.03
C LEU A 60 -4.50 -19.76 7.50
N PHE A 61 -5.75 -19.66 7.02
CA PHE A 61 -6.37 -18.40 6.61
C PHE A 61 -6.69 -17.50 7.81
N LEU A 62 -7.14 -18.08 8.93
CA LEU A 62 -7.38 -17.36 10.20
C LEU A 62 -6.08 -16.94 10.90
N LEU A 63 -5.01 -17.74 10.76
CA LEU A 63 -3.65 -17.46 11.26
C LEU A 63 -2.85 -16.55 10.32
N ARG A 64 -3.29 -16.37 9.06
CA ARG A 64 -2.81 -15.31 8.17
C ARG A 64 -3.35 -14.01 8.74
N GLY A 65 -2.66 -13.53 9.77
CA GLY A 65 -3.14 -12.52 10.70
C GLY A 65 -3.98 -11.48 9.99
N ARG A 66 -5.16 -11.17 10.55
CA ARG A 66 -5.80 -9.89 10.31
C ARG A 66 -4.67 -8.88 10.26
N SER A 67 -4.42 -8.30 9.08
CA SER A 67 -3.51 -7.16 8.97
C SER A 67 -3.87 -6.30 10.16
N ALA A 68 -2.93 -6.13 11.10
CA ALA A 68 -3.13 -5.23 12.21
C ALA A 68 -3.35 -3.89 11.53
N GLN A 69 -4.63 -3.56 11.32
CA GLN A 69 -5.02 -2.27 10.83
C GLN A 69 -4.50 -1.39 11.93
N ALA A 70 -3.41 -0.68 11.65
CA ALA A 70 -2.80 0.19 12.62
C ALA A 70 -3.94 1.04 13.15
N ASP A 71 -4.24 0.90 14.43
CA ASP A 71 -5.28 1.65 15.11
C ASP A 71 -4.77 3.08 15.19
N LEU A 72 -4.84 3.79 14.06
CA LEU A 72 -4.50 5.20 13.89
C LEU A 72 -5.58 5.99 14.61
N HIS A 73 -5.53 5.98 15.93
CA HIS A 73 -6.34 6.87 16.74
C HIS A 73 -5.76 8.27 16.55
N PRO A 74 -6.56 9.25 16.06
CA PRO A 74 -6.13 10.63 16.05
C PRO A 74 -5.72 11.01 17.47
N ILE A 75 -4.46 11.39 17.65
CA ILE A 75 -3.97 11.89 18.94
C ILE A 75 -4.35 13.37 18.99
N PRO A 76 -5.36 13.78 19.79
CA PRO A 76 -5.79 15.18 19.81
C PRO A 76 -4.63 16.08 20.24
N GLY A 77 -4.43 17.18 19.53
CA GLY A 77 -3.36 18.14 19.85
C GLY A 77 -1.93 17.62 19.62
N GLN A 78 -1.75 16.58 18.81
CA GLN A 78 -0.42 16.13 18.37
C GLN A 78 0.24 17.20 17.50
N ASN A 79 1.51 17.50 17.79
CA ASN A 79 2.32 18.36 16.92
C ASN A 79 2.66 17.64 15.63
N VAL A 80 2.68 18.38 14.52
CA VAL A 80 2.99 17.84 13.20
C VAL A 80 4.21 18.56 12.63
N LEU A 81 5.24 17.80 12.29
CA LEU A 81 6.46 18.29 11.66
C LEU A 81 6.59 17.68 10.26
N LEU A 82 6.46 18.53 9.24
CA LEU A 82 6.74 18.18 7.85
C LEU A 82 8.19 18.55 7.53
N ILE A 83 9.00 17.56 7.17
CA ILE A 83 10.38 17.77 6.71
C ILE A 83 10.44 17.44 5.22
N THR A 84 10.91 18.40 4.42
CA THR A 84 11.18 18.20 2.99
C THR A 84 12.65 18.45 2.70
N ILE A 85 13.26 17.55 1.94
CA ILE A 85 14.67 17.63 1.55
C ILE A 85 14.72 17.77 0.02
N ASP A 86 15.16 18.93 -0.46
CA ASP A 86 15.16 19.25 -1.88
C ASP A 86 16.18 18.37 -2.63
N THR A 87 15.76 17.87 -3.79
CA THR A 87 16.55 17.01 -4.68
C THR A 87 17.08 15.69 -4.07
N LEU A 88 16.51 15.23 -2.95
CA LEU A 88 16.89 13.97 -2.32
C LEU A 88 16.42 12.76 -3.13
N ARG A 89 17.35 11.85 -3.44
CA ARG A 89 17.05 10.60 -4.15
C ARG A 89 16.97 9.42 -3.19
N ALA A 90 15.97 8.57 -3.38
CA ALA A 90 15.80 7.35 -2.59
C ALA A 90 17.02 6.42 -2.70
N ASP A 91 17.57 6.22 -3.90
CA ASP A 91 18.70 5.34 -4.16
C ASP A 91 20.04 5.82 -3.57
N ALA A 92 20.08 7.03 -3.00
CA ALA A 92 21.22 7.52 -2.25
C ALA A 92 21.20 7.06 -0.78
N LEU A 93 20.02 6.80 -0.20
CA LEU A 93 19.82 6.61 1.25
C LEU A 93 20.07 5.18 1.71
N SER A 94 20.75 4.99 2.85
CA SER A 94 21.01 3.64 3.40
C SER A 94 19.74 2.85 3.70
N VAL A 95 18.67 3.52 4.16
CA VAL A 95 17.37 2.88 4.38
C VAL A 95 16.78 2.21 3.12
N TYR A 96 17.16 2.65 1.91
CA TYR A 96 16.75 2.05 0.63
C TYR A 96 17.88 1.23 -0.02
N GLY A 97 18.94 0.89 0.72
CA GLY A 97 20.11 0.16 0.21
C GLY A 97 21.12 1.02 -0.55
N GLY A 98 20.99 2.35 -0.46
CA GLY A 98 21.91 3.31 -1.06
C GLY A 98 23.25 3.45 -0.31
N PRO A 99 24.24 4.13 -0.91
CA PRO A 99 25.60 4.20 -0.37
C PRO A 99 25.81 5.29 0.70
N ALA A 100 24.90 6.24 0.87
CA ALA A 100 25.06 7.30 1.87
C ALA A 100 24.68 6.79 3.27
N SER A 101 25.48 7.14 4.28
CA SER A 101 25.16 6.86 5.68
C SER A 101 24.11 7.86 6.18
N THR A 102 22.91 7.38 6.49
CA THR A 102 21.79 8.23 6.93
C THR A 102 21.14 7.74 8.23
N PRO A 103 21.89 7.61 9.34
CA PRO A 103 21.41 6.94 10.55
C PRO A 103 20.15 7.57 11.17
N ALA A 104 19.98 8.89 11.05
CA ALA A 104 18.77 9.56 11.55
C ALA A 104 17.52 9.21 10.71
N LEU A 105 17.65 9.07 9.39
CA LEU A 105 16.56 8.65 8.51
C LEU A 105 16.29 7.15 8.66
N ASP A 106 17.33 6.35 8.84
CA ASP A 106 17.22 4.91 9.10
C ASP A 106 16.45 4.66 10.40
N ARG A 107 16.78 5.42 11.46
CA ARG A 107 16.04 5.39 12.72
C ARG A 107 14.57 5.78 12.54
N LEU A 108 14.30 6.88 11.84
CA LEU A 108 12.93 7.33 11.58
C LEU A 108 12.11 6.28 10.82
N ALA A 109 12.72 5.60 9.86
CA ALA A 109 12.06 4.53 9.11
C ALA A 109 11.80 3.28 9.95
N ASN A 110 12.70 2.95 10.89
CA ASN A 110 12.54 1.81 11.79
C ASN A 110 11.51 2.06 12.90
N GLU A 111 11.39 3.30 13.37
CA GLU A 111 10.42 3.70 14.40
C GLU A 111 9.06 4.12 13.82
N GLY A 112 8.97 4.25 12.50
CA GLY A 112 7.79 4.74 11.79
C GLY A 112 7.37 3.86 10.63
N VAL A 113 6.79 4.49 9.60
CA VAL A 113 6.37 3.81 8.37
C VAL A 113 7.21 4.34 7.21
N ARG A 114 7.86 3.42 6.49
CA ARG A 114 8.61 3.72 5.27
C ARG A 114 7.82 3.25 4.05
N PHE A 115 7.72 4.11 3.04
CA PHE A 115 7.13 3.75 1.75
C PHE A 115 8.22 3.36 0.76
N ASP A 116 8.07 2.20 0.11
CA ASP A 116 8.99 1.76 -0.95
C ASP A 116 8.66 2.42 -2.30
N PHE A 117 7.41 2.88 -2.48
CA PHE A 117 6.91 3.51 -3.70
C PHE A 117 6.25 4.85 -3.39
N ALA A 118 7.05 5.91 -3.30
CA ALA A 118 6.60 7.30 -3.14
C ALA A 118 7.15 8.14 -4.30
N HIS A 119 6.25 8.64 -5.16
CA HIS A 119 6.62 9.38 -6.38
C HIS A 119 6.17 10.84 -6.29
N ALA A 120 7.05 11.76 -6.70
CA ALA A 120 6.69 13.17 -6.84
C ALA A 120 5.80 13.36 -8.08
N HIS A 121 4.76 14.18 -7.96
CA HIS A 121 3.87 14.53 -9.06
C HIS A 121 4.52 15.45 -10.10
N ALA A 122 5.59 16.16 -9.70
CA ALA A 122 6.43 16.96 -10.58
C ALA A 122 7.91 16.80 -10.17
N VAL A 123 8.81 16.84 -11.15
CA VAL A 123 10.27 16.76 -10.94
C VAL A 123 10.89 18.12 -10.60
N LEU A 124 10.10 19.19 -10.59
CA LEU A 124 10.52 20.55 -10.25
C LEU A 124 10.09 20.91 -8.82
N THR A 125 10.96 21.61 -8.09
CA THR A 125 10.80 21.92 -6.66
C THR A 125 9.49 22.63 -6.35
N LEU A 126 9.20 23.79 -6.94
CA LEU A 126 8.00 24.57 -6.65
C LEU A 126 6.71 23.78 -6.91
N PRO A 127 6.43 23.26 -8.12
CA PRO A 127 5.18 22.53 -8.35
C PRO A 127 5.05 21.27 -7.48
N SER A 128 6.15 20.56 -7.21
CA SER A 128 6.12 19.40 -6.30
C SER A 128 5.72 19.80 -4.87
N HIS A 129 6.27 20.91 -4.34
CA HIS A 129 5.92 21.40 -3.01
C HIS A 129 4.50 21.99 -2.96
N VAL A 130 4.00 22.60 -4.04
CA VAL A 130 2.59 23.00 -4.13
C VAL A 130 1.70 21.76 -4.04
N SER A 131 2.01 20.68 -4.76
CA SER A 131 1.24 19.43 -4.65
C SER A 131 1.29 18.84 -3.23
N ILE A 132 2.45 18.86 -2.56
CA ILE A 132 2.58 18.40 -1.16
C ILE A 132 1.68 19.19 -0.22
N LEU A 133 1.67 20.53 -0.34
CA LEU A 133 0.93 21.38 0.59
C LEU A 133 -0.56 21.45 0.27
N THR A 134 -0.97 21.37 -1.00
CA THR A 134 -2.38 21.48 -1.40
C THR A 134 -3.10 20.14 -1.45
N GLY A 135 -2.35 19.04 -1.67
CA GLY A 135 -2.93 17.75 -2.02
C GLY A 135 -3.46 17.69 -3.46
N GLU A 136 -3.21 18.72 -4.28
CA GLU A 136 -3.65 18.80 -5.67
C GLU A 136 -2.56 18.37 -6.65
N TYR A 137 -2.96 17.85 -7.81
CA TYR A 137 -2.04 17.56 -8.91
C TYR A 137 -1.59 18.85 -9.62
N PRO A 138 -0.43 18.85 -10.32
CA PRO A 138 0.07 19.99 -11.08
C PRO A 138 -0.90 20.62 -12.06
N PHE A 139 -1.77 19.83 -12.67
CA PHE A 139 -2.78 20.35 -13.59
C PHE A 139 -3.95 21.05 -12.89
N GLN A 140 -4.21 20.76 -11.61
CA GLN A 140 -5.27 21.38 -10.82
C GLN A 140 -4.81 22.71 -10.23
N HIS A 141 -3.64 22.73 -9.57
CA HIS A 141 -3.10 23.95 -8.97
C HIS A 141 -2.40 24.87 -9.97
N GLY A 142 -2.16 24.43 -11.22
CA GLY A 142 -1.73 25.26 -12.35
C GLY A 142 -0.26 25.72 -12.33
N VAL A 143 0.49 25.47 -11.25
CA VAL A 143 1.91 25.79 -11.12
C VAL A 143 2.76 24.75 -11.86
N ARG A 144 3.61 25.20 -12.78
CA ARG A 144 4.34 24.31 -13.72
C ARG A 144 5.86 24.48 -13.70
N GLU A 145 6.37 25.59 -13.20
CA GLU A 145 7.79 25.93 -13.20
C GLU A 145 8.20 26.55 -11.86
N ASN A 146 9.50 26.53 -11.54
CA ASN A 146 10.10 27.12 -10.34
C ASN A 146 10.10 28.66 -10.31
N SER A 147 9.66 29.30 -11.39
CA SER A 147 9.61 30.75 -11.51
C SER A 147 8.43 31.17 -12.40
N GLY A 148 7.98 32.42 -12.27
CA GLY A 148 6.88 32.97 -13.08
C GLY A 148 5.47 32.48 -12.71
N TYR A 149 5.35 31.49 -11.82
CA TYR A 149 4.07 31.00 -11.31
C TYR A 149 3.89 31.34 -9.84
N ARG A 150 2.64 31.46 -9.39
CA ARG A 150 2.28 31.65 -7.98
C ARG A 150 1.09 30.77 -7.65
N VAL A 151 1.07 30.29 -6.41
CA VAL A 151 -0.10 29.64 -5.82
C VAL A 151 -1.24 30.66 -5.72
N ALA A 152 -2.46 30.21 -5.99
CA ALA A 152 -3.64 31.07 -5.86
C ALA A 152 -3.77 31.59 -4.40
N PRO A 153 -4.13 32.87 -4.19
CA PRO A 153 -4.20 33.45 -2.84
C PRO A 153 -5.13 32.70 -1.85
N ASN A 154 -6.16 32.04 -2.38
CA ASN A 154 -7.16 31.30 -1.60
C ASN A 154 -6.97 29.78 -1.66
N ALA A 155 -5.80 29.30 -2.10
CA ALA A 155 -5.52 27.87 -2.15
C ALA A 155 -5.61 27.28 -0.73
N ARG A 156 -6.35 26.18 -0.58
CA ARG A 156 -6.34 25.42 0.67
C ARG A 156 -5.04 24.63 0.73
N THR A 157 -4.23 24.92 1.73
CA THR A 157 -2.98 24.22 2.00
C THR A 157 -3.05 23.51 3.35
N ALA A 158 -2.15 22.55 3.60
CA ALA A 158 -1.98 21.94 4.90
C ALA A 158 -1.85 23.01 6.01
N ALA A 159 -1.10 24.08 5.74
CA ALA A 159 -0.94 25.18 6.68
C ALA A 159 -2.25 25.91 6.99
N THR A 160 -3.07 26.24 5.97
CA THR A 160 -4.37 26.86 6.21
C THR A 160 -5.30 25.92 6.99
N LEU A 161 -5.28 24.63 6.66
CA LEU A 161 -6.08 23.62 7.37
C LEU A 161 -5.70 23.50 8.84
N PHE A 162 -4.41 23.44 9.16
CA PHE A 162 -3.94 23.40 10.54
C PHE A 162 -4.26 24.70 11.29
N LYS A 163 -4.10 25.85 10.64
CA LYS A 163 -4.45 27.15 11.22
C LYS A 163 -5.94 27.24 11.56
N ASP A 164 -6.81 26.83 10.65
CA ASP A 164 -8.27 26.78 10.88
C ASP A 164 -8.63 25.82 12.03
N ALA A 165 -7.85 24.75 12.22
CA ALA A 165 -7.98 23.81 13.33
C ALA A 165 -7.37 24.31 14.66
N GLY A 166 -6.91 25.57 14.72
CA GLY A 166 -6.40 26.19 15.94
C GLY A 166 -4.93 25.92 16.25
N TYR A 167 -4.17 25.35 15.31
CA TYR A 167 -2.74 25.14 15.46
C TYR A 167 -1.96 26.44 15.27
N ASP A 168 -0.84 26.58 15.96
CA ASP A 168 0.17 27.54 15.57
C ASP A 168 0.98 26.99 14.39
N THR A 169 1.24 27.81 13.38
CA THR A 169 1.86 27.36 12.12
C THR A 169 3.17 28.07 11.82
N ALA A 170 4.23 27.32 11.51
CA ALA A 170 5.49 27.91 11.06
C ALA A 170 6.14 27.19 9.88
N ALA A 171 6.90 27.93 9.09
CA ALA A 171 7.77 27.40 8.05
C ALA A 171 9.17 28.00 8.16
N PHE A 172 10.18 27.14 8.07
CA PHE A 172 11.59 27.52 7.95
C PHE A 172 12.12 26.88 6.68
N VAL A 173 12.40 27.70 5.67
CA VAL A 173 12.74 27.20 4.33
C VAL A 173 14.11 27.70 3.88
N GLY A 174 14.82 26.84 3.13
CA GLY A 174 16.19 27.09 2.72
C GLY A 174 16.47 27.17 1.23
N ALA A 175 15.44 27.14 0.37
CA ALA A 175 15.63 27.18 -1.08
C ALA A 175 14.73 28.23 -1.76
N PHE A 176 15.30 28.94 -2.74
CA PHE A 176 14.58 29.96 -3.50
C PHE A 176 13.23 29.51 -4.10
N PRO A 177 13.08 28.31 -4.70
CA PRO A 177 11.82 27.90 -5.31
C PRO A 177 10.64 27.79 -4.32
N VAL A 178 10.90 27.77 -3.01
CA VAL A 178 9.86 27.75 -1.97
C VAL A 178 9.73 29.09 -1.24
N HIS A 179 10.21 30.18 -1.82
CA HIS A 179 10.06 31.52 -1.24
C HIS A 179 8.57 31.95 -1.19
N SER A 180 8.19 32.69 -0.14
CA SER A 180 6.86 33.30 0.04
C SER A 180 6.36 34.11 -1.16
N ARG A 181 7.25 34.66 -2.00
CA ARG A 181 6.87 35.33 -3.25
C ARG A 181 6.09 34.44 -4.22
N TYR A 182 6.10 33.12 -4.03
CA TYR A 182 5.32 32.18 -4.84
C TYR A 182 3.98 31.79 -4.21
N GLY A 183 3.62 32.37 -3.05
CA GLY A 183 2.31 32.17 -2.41
C GLY A 183 2.22 30.95 -1.48
N LEU A 184 3.34 30.27 -1.21
CA LEU A 184 3.38 29.10 -0.30
C LEU A 184 3.21 29.45 1.18
N ASN A 185 3.26 30.74 1.53
CA ASN A 185 3.19 31.23 2.90
C ASN A 185 1.75 31.34 3.45
N ALA A 186 0.73 31.10 2.63
CA ALA A 186 -0.66 31.13 3.06
C ALA A 186 -0.91 30.13 4.20
N GLY A 187 -1.47 30.60 5.31
CA GLY A 187 -1.79 29.80 6.50
C GLY A 187 -0.67 29.66 7.52
N PHE A 188 0.54 30.17 7.26
CA PHE A 188 1.63 30.18 8.25
C PHE A 188 1.62 31.46 9.11
N ASP A 189 1.70 31.34 10.45
CA ASP A 189 1.95 32.48 11.35
C ASP A 189 3.37 33.02 11.16
N VAL A 190 4.33 32.12 11.01
CA VAL A 190 5.75 32.43 10.78
C VAL A 190 6.19 31.78 9.49
N TYR A 191 6.73 32.56 8.55
CA TYR A 191 7.34 32.04 7.33
C TYR A 191 8.73 32.66 7.15
N ASP A 192 9.76 31.88 7.47
CA ASP A 192 11.16 32.34 7.42
C ASP A 192 11.86 31.81 6.18
N ASP A 193 11.97 32.67 5.17
CA ASP A 193 12.63 32.45 3.87
C ASP A 193 13.77 33.44 3.62
N ARG A 194 14.36 34.00 4.69
CA ARG A 194 15.46 34.98 4.58
C ARG A 194 16.74 34.29 4.14
N PHE A 195 16.92 34.09 2.84
CA PHE A 195 18.17 33.61 2.27
C PHE A 195 19.26 34.66 2.50
N GLY A 196 20.48 34.24 2.86
CA GLY A 196 21.58 35.18 3.04
C GLY A 196 21.87 35.97 1.75
N GLU A 197 22.45 37.17 1.86
CA GLU A 197 22.77 38.00 0.71
C GLU A 197 23.64 37.25 -0.31
N THR A 198 23.24 37.29 -1.58
CA THR A 198 23.98 36.70 -2.69
C THR A 198 25.33 37.40 -2.81
N ARG A 199 26.42 36.72 -2.45
CA ARG A 199 27.77 37.23 -2.70
C ARG A 199 28.06 37.13 -4.20
N ALA A 200 28.00 38.29 -4.87
CA ALA A 200 28.35 38.59 -6.26
C ALA A 200 27.18 38.61 -7.28
N PRO A 201 26.99 39.71 -8.02
CA PRO A 201 25.94 39.87 -9.05
C PRO A 201 26.12 38.96 -10.29
N THR A 202 27.26 38.28 -10.43
CA THR A 202 27.69 37.61 -11.67
C THR A 202 27.50 36.10 -11.67
N GLU A 203 27.03 35.50 -10.57
CA GLU A 203 26.65 34.08 -10.56
C GLU A 203 25.12 33.96 -10.66
N PHE A 204 24.61 33.21 -11.63
CA PHE A 204 23.21 32.74 -11.72
C PHE A 204 22.89 31.74 -10.58
N VAL A 205 23.25 32.07 -9.35
CA VAL A 205 23.07 31.25 -8.17
C VAL A 205 21.76 31.66 -7.53
N MET A 206 20.81 30.73 -7.55
CA MET A 206 19.60 30.86 -6.75
C MET A 206 20.02 30.90 -5.27
N PRO A 207 19.59 31.92 -4.52
CA PRO A 207 20.01 32.05 -3.12
C PRO A 207 19.45 30.89 -2.30
N GLU A 208 20.32 30.29 -1.48
CA GLU A 208 20.02 29.14 -0.63
C GLU A 208 20.49 29.44 0.80
N ARG A 209 19.77 28.92 1.79
CA ARG A 209 20.18 28.94 3.19
C ARG A 209 20.75 27.57 3.58
N PRO A 210 21.90 27.50 4.25
CA PRO A 210 22.43 26.22 4.75
C PRO A 210 21.42 25.48 5.63
N ALA A 211 21.33 24.16 5.46
CA ALA A 211 20.41 23.32 6.23
C ALA A 211 20.61 23.45 7.75
N THR A 212 21.84 23.64 8.21
CA THR A 212 22.17 23.86 9.62
C THR A 212 21.47 25.10 10.20
N GLU A 213 21.39 26.17 9.42
CA GLU A 213 20.76 27.41 9.84
C GLU A 213 19.23 27.30 9.83
N VAL A 214 18.65 26.64 8.82
CA VAL A 214 17.21 26.32 8.79
C VAL A 214 16.82 25.53 10.04
N VAL A 215 17.57 24.46 10.36
CA VAL A 215 17.30 23.60 11.51
C VAL A 215 17.52 24.34 12.83
N ARG A 216 18.53 25.22 12.92
CA ARG A 216 18.77 26.04 14.11
C ARG A 216 17.57 26.93 14.43
N LEU A 217 17.03 27.63 13.42
CA LEU A 217 15.86 28.51 13.58
C LEU A 217 14.60 27.71 13.94
N ALA A 218 14.36 26.58 13.27
CA ALA A 218 13.25 25.70 13.59
C ALA A 218 13.30 25.17 15.03
N ARG A 219 14.48 24.76 15.51
CA ARG A 219 14.69 24.33 16.90
C ARG A 219 14.45 25.46 17.89
N ALA A 220 14.95 26.67 17.61
CA ALA A 220 14.74 27.82 18.48
C ALA A 220 13.25 28.15 18.64
N TRP A 221 12.49 28.07 17.53
CA TRP A 221 11.05 28.25 17.57
C TRP A 221 10.34 27.17 18.38
N ILE A 222 10.68 25.90 18.22
CA ILE A 222 10.15 24.81 19.07
C ILE A 222 10.46 25.08 20.54
N SER A 223 11.69 25.43 20.88
CA SER A 223 12.10 25.68 22.27
C SER A 223 11.34 26.86 22.90
N SER A 224 11.01 27.89 22.12
CA SER A 224 10.22 29.03 22.61
C SER A 224 8.78 28.69 23.02
N ARG A 225 8.24 27.56 22.53
CA ARG A 225 6.89 27.06 22.83
C ARG A 225 6.83 26.22 24.11
N GLY A 226 7.98 25.92 24.73
CA GLY A 226 8.10 25.02 25.87
C GLY A 226 8.06 23.54 25.48
N SER A 227 8.87 22.71 26.14
CA SER A 227 8.83 21.26 25.98
C SER A 227 7.60 20.71 26.68
N ARG A 228 6.68 20.07 25.94
CA ARG A 228 5.65 19.23 26.56
C ARG A 228 6.31 18.00 27.17
N SER A 229 6.11 17.79 28.47
CA SER A 229 6.27 16.47 29.07
C SER A 229 4.91 15.75 29.02
N PRO A 230 4.83 14.45 28.67
CA PRO A 230 3.58 13.74 28.73
C PRO A 230 3.11 13.62 30.19
N ALA A 231 1.90 14.11 30.45
CA ALA A 231 1.03 13.75 31.59
C ALA A 231 1.35 14.22 33.02
N THR A 232 2.40 14.98 33.32
CA THR A 232 2.73 15.33 34.74
C THR A 232 2.67 16.80 35.16
N SER A 233 2.46 17.78 34.25
CA SER A 233 2.36 19.19 34.65
C SER A 233 0.94 19.73 34.58
N ASN A 234 0.48 20.36 35.68
CA ASN A 234 -0.82 21.01 35.84
C ASN A 234 -0.91 22.35 35.07
N GLN A 235 -0.21 22.46 33.95
CA GLN A 235 -0.07 23.68 33.16
C GLN A 235 -1.01 23.57 31.95
N GLN A 236 -1.81 24.62 31.72
CA GLN A 236 -2.74 24.67 30.58
C GLN A 236 -2.00 24.29 29.29
N PRO A 237 -2.47 23.29 28.52
CA PRO A 237 -1.75 22.81 27.35
C PRO A 237 -1.59 23.95 26.35
N GLY A 238 -0.34 24.28 26.00
CA GLY A 238 -0.05 25.20 24.90
C GLY A 238 -0.66 24.70 23.60
N ARG A 239 -0.98 25.62 22.68
CA ARG A 239 -1.59 25.29 21.38
C ARG A 239 -0.73 24.26 20.63
N PRO A 240 -1.33 23.24 19.99
CA PRO A 240 -0.58 22.33 19.14
C PRO A 240 -0.01 23.10 17.94
N TRP A 241 1.04 22.56 17.31
CA TRP A 241 1.67 23.25 16.20
C TRP A 241 1.92 22.37 14.99
N PHE A 242 1.86 23.02 13.82
CA PHE A 242 2.28 22.47 12.54
C PHE A 242 3.50 23.24 12.05
N MET A 243 4.58 22.52 11.75
CA MET A 243 5.80 23.14 11.25
C MET A 243 6.28 22.48 9.98
N TRP A 244 6.64 23.30 8.99
CA TRP A 244 7.30 22.86 7.77
C TRP A 244 8.77 23.28 7.77
N VAL A 245 9.67 22.30 7.66
CA VAL A 245 11.11 22.51 7.53
C VAL A 245 11.55 22.04 6.15
N HIS A 246 12.03 22.98 5.34
CA HIS A 246 12.55 22.70 4.01
C HIS A 246 14.05 22.97 3.93
N VAL A 247 14.82 21.92 3.68
CA VAL A 247 16.28 21.99 3.53
C VAL A 247 16.69 21.57 2.13
N HIS A 248 17.72 22.21 1.59
CA HIS A 248 18.35 21.78 0.34
C HIS A 248 19.54 20.87 0.64
N THR A 249 19.73 19.80 -0.14
CA THR A 249 21.00 19.06 -0.13
C THR A 249 22.05 19.96 -0.78
N GLY A 250 22.71 20.80 0.03
CA GLY A 250 23.68 21.78 -0.44
C GLY A 250 24.54 21.22 -1.56
N ARG A 251 24.59 21.90 -2.71
CA ARG A 251 25.56 21.59 -3.76
C ARG A 251 26.94 21.81 -3.15
N ARG A 252 27.53 20.76 -2.59
CA ARG A 252 28.98 20.78 -2.37
C ARG A 252 29.55 20.96 -3.77
N ARG A 253 30.10 22.14 -4.06
CA ARG A 253 30.98 22.34 -5.22
C ARG A 253 31.88 21.12 -5.20
N LEU A 254 31.80 20.28 -6.24
CA LEU A 254 32.78 19.23 -6.42
C LEU A 254 34.10 20.00 -6.55
N SER A 255 34.80 20.21 -5.44
CA SER A 255 36.21 20.53 -5.47
C SER A 255 36.80 19.42 -6.31
N THR A 256 37.27 19.77 -7.51
CA THR A 256 37.92 18.85 -8.45
C THR A 256 38.82 17.94 -7.63
N PRO A 257 38.59 16.61 -7.62
CA PRO A 257 39.53 15.73 -6.95
C PRO A 257 40.83 15.80 -7.74
N SER A 258 41.82 16.52 -7.22
CA SER A 258 43.20 16.20 -7.56
C SER A 258 43.38 14.74 -7.14
N THR A 259 43.56 13.87 -8.13
CA THR A 259 43.82 12.42 -8.01
C THR A 259 42.64 11.52 -7.61
N ARG A 260 41.65 11.37 -8.51
CA ARG A 260 40.83 10.13 -8.57
C ARG A 260 40.19 9.88 -9.94
N ARG A 261 40.96 10.01 -11.02
CA ARG A 261 40.46 9.72 -12.39
C ARG A 261 40.51 8.25 -12.80
N ASP A 262 41.19 7.37 -12.05
CA ASP A 262 41.48 6.02 -12.56
C ASP A 262 40.57 4.88 -12.07
N ARG A 263 39.44 5.15 -11.39
CA ARG A 263 38.52 4.08 -10.93
C ARG A 263 37.16 3.99 -11.63
N ILE A 264 36.82 4.91 -12.54
CA ILE A 264 35.48 4.94 -13.17
C ILE A 264 35.47 4.34 -14.59
N THR A 265 36.61 4.18 -15.25
CA THR A 265 36.69 3.57 -16.59
C THR A 265 36.66 2.04 -16.61
N ALA A 266 36.80 1.36 -15.46
CA ALA A 266 36.85 -0.11 -15.42
C ALA A 266 35.47 -0.81 -15.31
N LYS A 267 34.37 -0.09 -15.04
CA LYS A 267 33.04 -0.69 -14.79
C LYS A 267 32.08 -0.68 -15.99
N TRP A 268 32.47 -0.07 -17.12
CA TRP A 268 31.66 0.00 -18.35
C TRP A 268 31.97 -1.10 -19.37
N ARG A 269 32.26 -2.33 -18.92
CA ARG A 269 32.12 -3.52 -19.79
C ARG A 269 30.65 -3.96 -19.80
N ARG A 270 30.01 -3.78 -20.95
CA ARG A 270 28.60 -4.11 -21.24
C ARG A 270 28.22 -5.52 -20.75
N PRO A 271 27.11 -5.71 -20.01
CA PRO A 271 26.45 -6.99 -19.94
C PRO A 271 25.51 -7.14 -21.15
N THR A 272 25.89 -7.99 -22.10
CA THR A 272 24.97 -8.53 -23.10
C THR A 272 23.96 -9.44 -22.38
N ARG A 273 22.76 -8.94 -22.08
CA ARG A 273 21.61 -9.81 -21.80
C ARG A 273 20.45 -9.47 -22.73
N ARG A 274 20.20 -10.45 -23.59
CA ARG A 274 19.19 -10.54 -24.66
C ARG A 274 17.79 -10.39 -24.06
N TRP A 275 17.04 -9.40 -24.51
CA TRP A 275 15.62 -9.24 -24.20
C TRP A 275 14.84 -10.45 -24.74
N ARG A 276 14.20 -11.24 -23.87
CA ARG A 276 13.18 -12.21 -24.27
C ARG A 276 11.85 -11.47 -24.39
N ARG A 277 11.26 -11.43 -25.59
CA ARG A 277 9.86 -11.04 -25.82
C ARG A 277 8.95 -12.02 -25.10
N PHE A 278 8.00 -11.53 -24.33
CA PHE A 278 6.80 -12.28 -23.97
C PHE A 278 5.79 -12.10 -25.10
N SER A 279 5.52 -13.19 -25.82
CA SER A 279 4.40 -13.31 -26.76
C SER A 279 3.19 -13.82 -25.98
N THR A 280 2.12 -13.03 -25.92
CA THR A 280 0.80 -13.51 -25.51
C THR A 280 0.09 -14.10 -26.72
N THR A 281 0.03 -15.43 -26.78
CA THR A 281 -0.84 -16.15 -27.70
C THR A 281 -2.25 -16.13 -27.12
N SER A 282 -3.18 -15.39 -27.74
CA SER A 282 -4.61 -15.63 -27.57
C SER A 282 -5.15 -16.09 -28.92
N ALA A 283 -5.60 -17.35 -28.95
CA ALA A 283 -6.20 -17.99 -30.10
C ALA A 283 -7.68 -17.59 -30.17
N ALA A 284 -8.10 -16.99 -31.29
CA ALA A 284 -9.49 -16.89 -31.69
C ALA A 284 -9.69 -17.68 -32.99
N PRO A 285 -10.83 -18.37 -33.19
CA PRO A 285 -10.99 -19.34 -34.27
C PRO A 285 -11.29 -18.66 -35.61
N ALA A 286 -10.75 -19.25 -36.67
CA ALA A 286 -10.82 -18.78 -38.06
C ALA A 286 -12.25 -18.81 -38.63
N GLY A 287 -12.75 -17.63 -39.01
CA GLY A 287 -13.90 -17.48 -39.90
C GLY A 287 -13.44 -17.39 -41.36
N ARG A 288 -13.93 -18.32 -42.19
CA ARG A 288 -13.83 -18.30 -43.66
C ARG A 288 -14.60 -17.13 -44.28
N ARG A 289 -14.04 -16.52 -45.33
CA ARG A 289 -14.65 -16.11 -46.63
C ARG A 289 -13.64 -15.23 -47.38
N SER A 290 -13.00 -15.76 -48.43
CA SER A 290 -13.37 -15.70 -49.86
C SER A 290 -13.16 -14.33 -50.50
N SER A 291 -12.26 -14.33 -51.48
CA SER A 291 -11.94 -13.29 -52.46
C SER A 291 -13.14 -12.76 -53.25
N SER A 292 -13.17 -11.44 -53.43
CA SER A 292 -13.51 -10.69 -54.66
C SER A 292 -13.26 -9.21 -54.40
#